data_AF-A0A841ATS6-F1
#
_entry.id   AF-A0A841ATS6-F1
#
_cell.length_a   1.000
_cell.length_b   1.000
_cell.length_c   1.000
_cell.angle_alpha   90.00
_cell.angle_beta   90.00
_cell.angle_gamma   90.00
#
_symmetry.space_group_name_H-M   'P 1'
#
loop_
_entity.id
_entity.type
_entity.pdbx_description
1 polymer ?
#
loop_
_entity_poly.entity_id
_entity_poly.type
_entity_poly.pdbx_seq_one_letter_code
_entity_poly.pdbx_strand_id
1 'polypeptide(L)'
;MEISAPEELAVWKAAAAARHYSYQSHILGPGLSGQMFKTGERVVATSLVNALQAPSPFLAGSVNGRYLDSDFSPHTISASFVAIPLARPVPNVVLLTSGLDVLRHTGIETEGHVPLAVDGDFSQPFEILSAPGFELDARQILTPELIALALDVTGGCDIELVDEWMFVYSAAGKNSTEEALEGIEKITRHVQARVAGQSEFVQTDSNDVVVAEPAAPTVPRVTEREEREARAGAVATGRRALDSQMHYTQRLVLFSLGSFITGGLAWWFVSDLLPSL
;
A
#
# COMPACT_ATOMS: atom_id res chain seq x y z
N MET A 1 -17.77 -8.03 10.33
CA MET A 1 -16.80 -9.06 9.89
C MET A 1 -17.48 -9.86 8.81
N GLU A 2 -17.46 -9.37 7.57
CA GLU A 2 -17.87 -10.19 6.43
C GLU A 2 -16.71 -11.14 6.15
N ILE A 3 -16.77 -12.31 6.76
CA ILE A 3 -15.93 -13.44 6.42
C ILE A 3 -16.36 -13.82 5.01
N SER A 4 -15.44 -13.87 4.04
CA SER A 4 -15.73 -14.50 2.74
C SER A 4 -16.48 -15.81 2.97
N ALA A 5 -17.48 -16.09 2.13
CA ALA A 5 -18.29 -17.28 2.33
C ALA A 5 -17.36 -18.51 2.40
N PRO A 6 -17.63 -19.51 3.27
CA PRO A 6 -16.75 -20.66 3.44
C PRO A 6 -16.36 -21.36 2.12
N GLU A 7 -17.25 -21.29 1.13
CA GLU A 7 -17.04 -21.77 -0.24
C GLU A 7 -16.00 -20.95 -1.02
N GLU A 8 -16.10 -19.61 -1.00
CA GLU A 8 -15.12 -18.71 -1.64
C GLU A 8 -13.71 -18.92 -1.07
N LEU A 9 -13.60 -19.08 0.25
CA LEU A 9 -12.32 -19.36 0.89
C LEU A 9 -11.72 -20.70 0.45
N ALA A 10 -12.57 -21.72 0.23
CA ALA A 10 -12.12 -23.02 -0.26
C ALA A 10 -11.63 -22.92 -1.72
N VAL A 11 -12.35 -22.18 -2.56
CA VAL A 11 -11.95 -21.88 -3.96
C VAL A 11 -10.62 -21.14 -3.99
N TRP A 12 -10.47 -20.09 -3.19
CA TRP A 12 -9.23 -19.30 -3.09
C TRP A 12 -8.02 -20.16 -2.70
N LYS A 13 -8.17 -21.01 -1.67
CA LYS A 13 -7.13 -21.94 -1.23
C LYS A 13 -6.78 -22.96 -2.31
N ALA A 14 -7.78 -23.53 -2.98
CA ALA A 14 -7.57 -24.51 -4.03
C ALA A 14 -6.84 -23.90 -5.23
N ALA A 15 -7.25 -22.69 -5.65
CA ALA A 15 -6.64 -21.97 -6.76
C ALA A 15 -5.17 -21.58 -6.47
N ALA A 16 -4.87 -21.19 -5.23
CA ALA A 16 -3.49 -20.94 -4.78
C ALA A 16 -2.65 -22.21 -4.79
N ALA A 17 -3.18 -23.33 -4.28
CA ALA A 17 -2.49 -24.62 -4.28
C ALA A 17 -2.20 -25.14 -5.69
N ALA A 18 -3.16 -24.98 -6.62
CA ALA A 18 -3.00 -25.35 -8.02
C ALA A 18 -1.86 -24.58 -8.73
N ARG A 19 -1.57 -23.36 -8.28
CA ARG A 19 -0.47 -22.50 -8.75
C ARG A 19 0.82 -22.65 -7.94
N HIS A 20 0.86 -23.59 -6.99
CA HIS A 20 1.96 -23.80 -6.05
C HIS A 20 2.29 -22.58 -5.17
N TYR A 21 1.30 -21.72 -4.91
CA TYR A 21 1.44 -20.61 -3.98
C TYR A 21 1.21 -21.09 -2.55
N SER A 22 1.88 -20.45 -1.59
CA SER A 22 1.70 -20.75 -0.17
C SER A 22 0.45 -20.06 0.36
N TYR A 23 -0.33 -20.73 1.20
CA TYR A 23 -1.46 -20.14 1.89
C TYR A 23 -1.21 -20.03 3.39
N GLN A 24 -1.58 -18.91 4.00
CA GLN A 24 -1.53 -18.68 5.43
C GLN A 24 -2.87 -18.14 5.93
N SER A 25 -3.39 -18.68 7.03
CA SER A 25 -4.71 -18.29 7.54
C SER A 25 -4.72 -16.86 8.07
N HIS A 26 -3.65 -16.44 8.75
CA HIS A 26 -3.49 -15.07 9.24
C HIS A 26 -2.03 -14.71 9.55
N ILE A 27 -1.75 -13.41 9.55
CA ILE A 27 -0.53 -12.78 10.06
C ILE A 27 -0.94 -11.59 10.93
N LEU A 28 -0.41 -11.52 12.15
CA LEU A 28 -0.53 -10.34 13.02
C LEU A 28 0.60 -9.36 12.71
N GLY A 29 0.29 -8.09 12.47
CA GLY A 29 1.28 -7.05 12.20
C GLY A 29 2.20 -7.40 11.02
N PRO A 30 1.68 -7.47 9.78
CA PRO A 30 2.42 -7.98 8.62
C PRO A 30 3.66 -7.15 8.24
N GLY A 31 3.82 -5.93 8.78
CA GLY A 31 5.03 -5.12 8.61
C GLY A 31 5.29 -4.62 7.18
N LEU A 32 4.25 -4.57 6.35
CA LEU A 32 4.31 -4.03 4.99
C LEU A 32 4.32 -2.48 5.04
N SER A 33 4.93 -1.84 4.04
CA SER A 33 5.09 -0.38 4.02
C SER A 33 3.82 0.42 3.74
N GLY A 34 2.78 -0.22 3.17
CA GLY A 34 1.56 0.46 2.76
C GLY A 34 0.78 1.09 3.92
N GLN A 35 0.02 2.15 3.64
CA GLN A 35 -0.69 2.94 4.66
C GLN A 35 -1.60 2.09 5.55
N MET A 36 -2.37 1.15 4.99
CA MET A 36 -3.20 0.19 5.74
C MET A 36 -2.40 -0.69 6.73
N PHE A 37 -1.09 -0.83 6.55
CA PHE A 37 -0.25 -1.66 7.40
C PHE A 37 0.59 -0.84 8.39
N LYS A 38 0.90 0.41 8.03
CA LYS A 38 1.78 1.29 8.77
C LYS A 38 1.07 2.16 9.81
N THR A 39 -0.12 2.69 9.48
CA THR A 39 -0.85 3.62 10.36
C THR A 39 -1.88 2.93 11.25
N GLY A 40 -2.36 1.77 10.83
CA GLY A 40 -3.37 1.01 11.57
C GLY A 40 -2.84 0.42 12.88
N GLU A 41 -3.70 0.42 13.90
CA GLU A 41 -3.49 -0.36 15.11
C GLU A 41 -4.08 -1.76 14.96
N ARG A 42 -3.41 -2.76 15.56
CA ARG A 42 -3.87 -4.16 15.57
C ARG A 42 -4.17 -4.71 14.16
N VAL A 43 -3.36 -4.34 13.18
CA VAL A 43 -3.54 -4.80 11.80
C VAL A 43 -3.32 -6.31 11.72
N VAL A 44 -4.30 -7.01 11.11
CA VAL A 44 -4.28 -8.44 10.86
C VAL A 44 -4.55 -8.68 9.39
N ALA A 45 -3.65 -9.40 8.72
CA ALA A 45 -3.89 -9.95 7.40
C ALA A 45 -4.47 -11.37 7.55
N THR A 46 -5.48 -11.73 6.78
CA THR A 46 -6.10 -13.06 6.78
C THR A 46 -6.24 -13.60 5.36
N SER A 47 -6.42 -14.92 5.24
CA SER A 47 -6.59 -15.60 3.96
C SER A 47 -5.48 -15.30 2.94
N LEU A 48 -4.25 -15.21 3.44
CA LEU A 48 -3.10 -14.74 2.70
C LEU A 48 -2.61 -15.81 1.73
N VAL A 49 -2.58 -15.45 0.45
CA VAL A 49 -1.81 -16.12 -0.59
C VAL A 49 -0.47 -15.43 -0.72
N ASN A 50 0.59 -16.21 -0.58
CA ASN A 50 1.97 -15.77 -0.74
C ASN A 50 2.55 -16.41 -2.00
N ALA A 51 2.73 -15.58 -3.00
CA ALA A 51 3.32 -15.91 -4.29
C ALA A 51 4.69 -15.23 -4.49
N LEU A 52 5.38 -14.79 -3.43
CA LEU A 52 6.63 -14.02 -3.55
C LEU A 52 7.77 -14.75 -4.28
N GLN A 53 7.70 -16.08 -4.41
CA GLN A 53 8.66 -16.89 -5.16
C GLN A 53 8.20 -17.24 -6.58
N ALA A 54 7.05 -16.74 -7.01
CA ALA A 54 6.51 -16.96 -8.35
C ALA A 54 7.15 -16.01 -9.38
N PRO A 55 7.07 -16.32 -10.69
CA PRO A 55 7.51 -15.41 -11.75
C PRO A 55 6.80 -14.05 -11.74
N SER A 56 5.53 -14.04 -11.33
CA SER A 56 4.77 -12.83 -11.01
C SER A 56 4.58 -12.78 -9.49
N PRO A 57 5.51 -12.21 -8.71
CA PRO A 57 5.45 -12.26 -7.25
C PRO A 57 4.44 -11.28 -6.66
N PHE A 58 3.69 -11.73 -5.65
CA PHE A 58 2.75 -10.89 -4.90
C PHE A 58 2.39 -11.52 -3.54
N LEU A 59 1.76 -10.73 -2.68
CA LEU A 59 0.95 -11.17 -1.55
C LEU A 59 -0.50 -10.73 -1.80
N ALA A 60 -1.48 -11.55 -1.48
CA ALA A 60 -2.89 -11.16 -1.60
C ALA A 60 -3.74 -11.77 -0.49
N GLY A 61 -4.71 -11.04 0.01
CA GLY A 61 -5.59 -11.52 1.07
C GLY A 61 -6.56 -10.45 1.56
N SER A 62 -7.06 -10.64 2.76
CA SER A 62 -7.86 -9.63 3.47
C SER A 62 -7.04 -8.95 4.55
N VAL A 63 -7.35 -7.69 4.83
CA VAL A 63 -6.73 -6.92 5.91
C VAL A 63 -7.82 -6.28 6.76
N ASN A 64 -7.63 -6.34 8.07
CA ASN A 64 -8.45 -5.66 9.06
C ASN A 64 -7.54 -4.86 10.00
N GLY A 65 -7.93 -3.64 10.33
CA GLY A 65 -7.20 -2.82 11.27
C GLY A 65 -8.10 -1.77 11.91
N ARG A 66 -7.64 -1.22 13.03
CA ARG A 66 -8.29 -0.10 13.71
C ARG A 66 -7.55 1.19 13.36
N TYR A 67 -8.31 2.22 13.00
CA TYR A 67 -7.80 3.52 12.58
C TYR A 67 -8.50 4.61 13.38
N LEU A 68 -7.99 5.83 13.24
CA LEU A 68 -8.59 7.03 13.81
C LEU A 68 -9.00 7.92 12.65
N ASP A 69 -10.20 8.48 12.74
CA ASP A 69 -10.62 9.58 11.88
C ASP A 69 -9.93 10.89 12.35
N SER A 70 -10.10 11.95 11.58
CA SER A 70 -9.62 13.32 11.84
C SER A 70 -10.07 13.89 13.20
N ASP A 71 -11.21 13.43 13.73
CA ASP A 71 -11.72 13.80 15.06
C ASP A 71 -11.22 12.87 16.19
N PHE A 72 -10.27 11.98 15.89
CA PHE A 72 -9.74 10.92 16.75
C PHE A 72 -10.75 9.84 17.14
N SER A 73 -11.91 9.77 16.48
CA SER A 73 -12.86 8.68 16.69
C SER A 73 -12.29 7.37 16.12
N PRO A 74 -12.27 6.27 16.90
CA PRO A 74 -11.76 5.00 16.40
C PRO A 74 -12.78 4.29 15.51
N HIS A 75 -12.34 3.82 14.34
CA HIS A 75 -13.12 2.98 13.44
C HIS A 75 -12.30 1.77 12.97
N THR A 76 -12.98 0.80 12.37
CA THR A 76 -12.35 -0.41 11.84
C THR A 76 -12.52 -0.43 10.33
N ILE A 77 -11.42 -0.65 9.61
CA ILE A 77 -11.45 -0.85 8.16
C ILE A 77 -11.22 -2.33 7.88
N SER A 78 -12.02 -2.87 6.97
CA SER A 78 -11.82 -4.19 6.39
C SER A 78 -11.75 -4.05 4.87
N ALA A 79 -10.69 -4.57 4.27
CA ALA A 79 -10.47 -4.50 2.84
C ALA A 79 -9.84 -5.80 2.33
N SER A 80 -9.87 -6.04 1.03
CA SER A 80 -8.92 -6.96 0.41
C SER A 80 -7.71 -6.19 -0.07
N PHE A 81 -6.56 -6.84 -0.12
CA PHE A 81 -5.33 -6.22 -0.60
C PHE A 81 -4.57 -7.16 -1.55
N VAL A 82 -3.74 -6.53 -2.38
CA VAL A 82 -2.64 -7.14 -3.13
C VAL A 82 -1.41 -6.28 -2.85
N ALA A 83 -0.28 -6.91 -2.52
CA ALA A 83 1.02 -6.25 -2.38
C ALA A 83 1.99 -6.86 -3.39
N ILE A 84 2.49 -6.04 -4.30
CA ILE A 84 3.37 -6.42 -5.40
C ILE A 84 4.75 -5.82 -5.14
N PRO A 85 5.80 -6.63 -4.97
CA PRO A 85 7.16 -6.13 -4.84
C PRO A 85 7.65 -5.59 -6.19
N LEU A 86 8.27 -4.42 -6.12
CA LEU A 86 8.85 -3.70 -7.24
C LEU A 86 10.38 -3.86 -7.21
N ALA A 87 11.01 -3.76 -8.38
CA ALA A 87 12.45 -3.99 -8.52
C ALA A 87 13.33 -2.89 -7.89
N ARG A 88 12.72 -1.76 -7.50
CA ARG A 88 13.38 -0.60 -6.91
C ARG A 88 12.37 0.28 -6.17
N PRO A 89 12.85 1.20 -5.32
CA PRO A 89 11.99 2.19 -4.70
C PRO A 89 11.27 3.07 -5.74
N VAL A 90 10.00 3.37 -5.47
CA VAL A 90 9.14 4.26 -6.26
C VAL A 90 8.74 5.50 -5.45
N PRO A 91 8.42 6.63 -6.12
CA PRO A 91 7.84 7.77 -5.45
C PRO A 91 6.54 7.39 -4.73
N ASN A 92 6.26 8.09 -3.62
CA ASN A 92 5.00 7.92 -2.93
C ASN A 92 3.86 8.53 -3.75
N VAL A 93 2.96 7.68 -4.24
CA VAL A 93 1.83 8.08 -5.08
C VAL A 93 0.61 7.27 -4.68
N VAL A 94 -0.55 7.93 -4.57
CA VAL A 94 -1.82 7.26 -4.33
C VAL A 94 -2.82 7.58 -5.44
N LEU A 95 -3.59 6.57 -5.84
CA LEU A 95 -4.72 6.70 -6.75
C LEU A 95 -5.96 6.32 -5.93
N LEU A 96 -6.84 7.28 -5.71
CA LEU A 96 -8.04 7.13 -4.90
C LEU A 96 -9.24 6.95 -5.81
N THR A 97 -9.91 5.80 -5.72
CA THR A 97 -11.13 5.55 -6.49
C THR A 97 -12.30 6.24 -5.82
N SER A 98 -13.11 6.93 -6.61
CA SER A 98 -14.42 7.43 -6.16
C SER A 98 -15.31 6.30 -5.61
N GLY A 99 -15.70 6.38 -4.34
CA GLY A 99 -16.72 5.52 -3.72
C GLY A 99 -16.21 4.27 -2.98
N LEU A 100 -14.90 3.97 -3.00
CA LEU A 100 -14.30 2.94 -2.14
C LEU A 100 -13.71 3.53 -0.85
N ASP A 101 -12.98 4.66 -0.98
CA ASP A 101 -12.39 5.45 0.10
C ASP A 101 -11.61 4.65 1.18
N VAL A 102 -11.05 3.48 0.86
CA VAL A 102 -10.32 2.64 1.83
C VAL A 102 -9.11 3.39 2.36
N LEU A 103 -8.30 3.95 1.46
CA LEU A 103 -7.10 4.69 1.83
C LEU A 103 -7.42 6.00 2.55
N ARG A 104 -8.48 6.72 2.15
CA ARG A 104 -8.89 7.95 2.84
C ARG A 104 -9.23 7.70 4.31
N HIS A 105 -9.92 6.60 4.59
CA HIS A 105 -10.27 6.24 5.95
C HIS A 105 -9.07 5.81 6.81
N THR A 106 -7.89 5.56 6.22
CA THR A 106 -6.67 5.27 7.02
C THR A 106 -6.04 6.50 7.65
N GLY A 107 -6.59 7.69 7.42
CA GLY A 107 -6.04 8.96 7.87
C GLY A 107 -4.84 9.41 7.03
N ILE A 108 -4.81 9.07 5.73
CA ILE A 108 -3.83 9.66 4.82
C ILE A 108 -3.99 11.18 4.87
N GLU A 109 -2.94 11.86 5.32
CA GLU A 109 -2.80 13.29 5.13
C GLU A 109 -2.52 13.54 3.65
N THR A 110 -3.59 13.83 2.90
CA THR A 110 -3.45 14.34 1.53
C THR A 110 -2.89 15.76 1.52
N GLU A 111 -2.89 16.44 2.67
CA GLU A 111 -2.27 17.75 2.88
C GLU A 111 -0.76 17.65 2.67
N GLY A 112 -0.30 18.08 1.49
CA GLY A 112 1.09 17.98 1.08
C GLY A 112 1.30 17.09 -0.14
N HIS A 113 0.30 16.34 -0.60
CA HIS A 113 0.34 15.74 -1.92
C HIS A 113 -0.17 16.71 -2.99
N VAL A 114 0.38 16.61 -4.20
CA VAL A 114 -0.01 17.44 -5.34
C VAL A 114 -0.85 16.61 -6.31
N PRO A 115 -2.01 17.12 -6.77
CA PRO A 115 -2.79 16.47 -7.82
C PRO A 115 -1.93 16.23 -9.07
N LEU A 116 -1.95 15.01 -9.57
CA LEU A 116 -1.16 14.60 -10.72
C LEU A 116 -2.05 14.38 -11.94
N ALA A 117 -1.81 15.16 -12.99
CA ALA A 117 -2.37 14.87 -14.30
C ALA A 117 -1.50 13.82 -15.00
N VAL A 118 -2.14 12.76 -15.50
CA VAL A 118 -1.53 11.73 -16.35
C VAL A 118 -1.98 11.92 -17.78
N ASP A 119 -1.14 11.53 -18.73
CA ASP A 119 -1.40 11.76 -20.14
C ASP A 119 -2.66 10.98 -20.59
N GLY A 120 -3.61 11.66 -21.23
CA GLY A 120 -4.89 11.08 -21.71
C GLY A 120 -6.11 11.43 -20.84
N ASP A 121 -7.25 10.77 -21.09
CA ASP A 121 -8.54 10.99 -20.38
C ASP A 121 -8.69 10.08 -19.13
N PHE A 122 -7.57 9.64 -18.55
CA PHE A 122 -7.55 8.63 -17.48
C PHE A 122 -7.64 9.21 -16.07
N SER A 123 -7.81 10.53 -15.94
CA SER A 123 -8.02 11.21 -14.65
C SER A 123 -9.45 11.09 -14.12
N GLN A 124 -10.40 10.54 -14.89
CA GLN A 124 -11.82 10.58 -14.50
C GLN A 124 -12.25 9.57 -13.42
N PRO A 125 -11.70 8.34 -13.32
CA PRO A 125 -12.08 7.41 -12.25
C PRO A 125 -11.27 7.57 -10.95
N PHE A 126 -10.12 8.28 -10.98
CA PHE A 126 -9.23 8.40 -9.82
C PHE A 126 -8.86 9.85 -9.51
N GLU A 127 -8.79 10.17 -8.22
CA GLU A 127 -7.94 11.28 -7.75
C GLU A 127 -6.51 10.75 -7.58
N ILE A 128 -5.55 11.35 -8.29
CA ILE A 128 -4.15 10.91 -8.26
C ILE A 128 -3.33 11.95 -7.52
N LEU A 129 -2.64 11.52 -6.48
CA LEU A 129 -1.90 12.37 -5.56
C LEU A 129 -0.45 11.89 -5.47
N SER A 130 0.50 12.76 -5.83
CA SER A 130 1.94 12.48 -5.76
C SER A 130 2.57 13.23 -4.59
N ALA A 131 3.61 12.65 -3.99
CA ALA A 131 4.51 13.41 -3.13
C ALA A 131 5.15 14.58 -3.92
N PRO A 132 5.39 15.75 -3.29
CA PRO A 132 5.97 16.92 -3.94
C PRO A 132 7.35 16.65 -4.52
N GLY A 133 7.62 17.16 -5.73
CA GLY A 133 8.92 17.05 -6.39
C GLY A 133 9.18 15.70 -7.07
N PHE A 134 8.20 14.81 -7.09
CA PHE A 134 8.24 13.50 -7.74
C PHE A 134 7.19 13.33 -8.84
N GLU A 135 6.52 14.41 -9.26
CA GLU A 135 5.40 14.38 -10.20
C GLU A 135 5.81 13.79 -11.56
N LEU A 136 7.01 14.14 -12.04
CA LEU A 136 7.52 13.63 -13.30
C LEU A 136 7.76 12.12 -13.25
N ASP A 137 8.38 11.64 -12.18
CA ASP A 137 8.67 10.23 -11.94
C ASP A 137 7.37 9.42 -11.77
N ALA A 138 6.41 9.97 -11.02
CA ALA A 138 5.09 9.41 -10.84
C ALA A 138 4.35 9.25 -12.18
N ARG A 139 4.38 10.28 -13.06
CA ARG A 139 3.80 10.21 -14.41
C ARG A 139 4.43 9.13 -15.27
N GLN A 140 5.74 8.91 -15.13
CA GLN A 140 6.40 7.85 -15.90
C GLN A 140 5.94 6.47 -15.46
N ILE A 141 5.73 6.22 -14.16
CA ILE A 141 5.23 4.93 -13.68
C ILE A 141 3.77 4.73 -14.07
N LEU A 142 2.93 5.75 -13.84
CA LEU A 142 1.49 5.72 -14.10
C LEU A 142 1.18 5.91 -15.58
N THR A 143 1.63 4.96 -16.39
CA THR A 143 1.30 4.94 -17.82
C THR A 143 -0.19 4.68 -18.02
N PRO A 144 -0.78 5.17 -19.13
CA PRO A 144 -2.16 4.85 -19.50
C PRO A 144 -2.47 3.35 -19.45
N GLU A 145 -1.54 2.50 -19.87
CA GLU A 145 -1.69 1.05 -19.84
C GLU A 145 -1.76 0.48 -18.43
N LEU A 146 -0.98 1.02 -17.48
CA LEU A 146 -1.03 0.58 -16.09
C LEU A 146 -2.34 1.05 -15.44
N ILE A 147 -2.80 2.27 -15.74
CA ILE A 147 -4.09 2.77 -15.25
C ILE A 147 -5.26 1.98 -15.85
N ALA A 148 -5.23 1.65 -17.14
CA ALA A 148 -6.25 0.82 -17.78
C ALA A 148 -6.27 -0.59 -17.19
N LEU A 149 -5.10 -1.22 -17.02
CA LEU A 149 -5.00 -2.54 -16.40
C LEU A 149 -5.42 -2.52 -14.93
N ALA A 150 -5.07 -1.45 -14.21
CA ALA A 150 -5.61 -1.18 -12.90
C ALA A 150 -7.14 -1.14 -12.98
N LEU A 151 -7.77 -0.31 -13.81
CA LEU A 151 -9.22 -0.24 -13.93
C LEU A 151 -9.88 -1.60 -14.23
N ASP A 152 -9.30 -2.36 -15.17
CA ASP A 152 -9.82 -3.66 -15.60
C ASP A 152 -9.75 -4.71 -14.48
N VAL A 153 -8.64 -4.73 -13.74
CA VAL A 153 -8.42 -5.69 -12.64
C VAL A 153 -9.13 -5.23 -11.37
N THR A 154 -9.26 -3.92 -11.17
CA THR A 154 -9.66 -3.35 -9.89
C THR A 154 -11.12 -2.97 -9.81
N GLY A 155 -11.79 -2.61 -10.92
CA GLY A 155 -13.19 -2.18 -10.91
C GLY A 155 -13.52 -1.23 -9.76
N GLY A 156 -12.60 -0.32 -9.46
CA GLY A 156 -12.64 0.60 -8.31
C GLY A 156 -11.87 0.14 -7.06
N CYS A 157 -10.54 0.10 -7.14
CA CYS A 157 -9.64 -0.10 -5.99
C CYS A 157 -8.75 1.12 -5.78
N ASP A 158 -8.40 1.40 -4.54
CA ASP A 158 -7.34 2.37 -4.25
C ASP A 158 -5.98 1.72 -4.56
N ILE A 159 -5.06 2.50 -5.10
CA ILE A 159 -3.70 2.05 -5.40
C ILE A 159 -2.71 2.95 -4.67
N GLU A 160 -1.66 2.34 -4.15
CA GLU A 160 -0.57 3.02 -3.46
C GLU A 160 0.76 2.50 -3.97
N LEU A 161 1.63 3.41 -4.37
CA LEU A 161 3.04 3.19 -4.65
C LEU A 161 3.83 3.76 -3.48
N VAL A 162 4.61 2.93 -2.79
CA VAL A 162 5.42 3.37 -1.65
C VAL A 162 6.60 2.42 -1.44
N ASP A 163 7.78 2.99 -1.17
CA ASP A 163 9.03 2.24 -1.07
C ASP A 163 9.19 1.30 -2.27
N GLU A 164 9.39 0.00 -2.05
CA GLU A 164 9.55 -1.03 -3.10
C GLU A 164 8.25 -1.79 -3.36
N TRP A 165 7.09 -1.18 -3.11
CA TRP A 165 5.80 -1.86 -3.18
C TRP A 165 4.78 -1.08 -4.00
N MET A 166 3.95 -1.85 -4.71
CA MET A 166 2.64 -1.41 -5.17
C MET A 166 1.58 -2.15 -4.36
N PHE A 167 0.69 -1.42 -3.71
CA PHE A 167 -0.48 -1.95 -3.05
C PHE A 167 -1.74 -1.64 -3.85
N VAL A 168 -2.66 -2.60 -3.86
CA VAL A 168 -4.00 -2.45 -4.43
C VAL A 168 -4.99 -2.83 -3.34
N TYR A 169 -5.85 -1.90 -2.94
CA TYR A 169 -6.85 -2.08 -1.89
C TYR A 169 -8.25 -2.05 -2.45
N SER A 170 -9.05 -3.05 -2.10
CA SER A 170 -10.38 -3.23 -2.65
C SER A 170 -11.40 -3.47 -1.55
N ALA A 171 -12.69 -3.43 -1.91
CA ALA A 171 -13.75 -3.86 -1.01
C ALA A 171 -13.45 -5.26 -0.44
N ALA A 172 -13.87 -5.50 0.80
CA ALA A 172 -13.70 -6.80 1.44
C ALA A 172 -14.30 -7.92 0.56
N GLY A 173 -13.57 -9.03 0.43
CA GLY A 173 -13.98 -10.20 -0.34
C GLY A 173 -13.64 -10.19 -1.85
N LYS A 174 -13.26 -9.05 -2.44
CA LYS A 174 -13.05 -8.95 -3.90
C LYS A 174 -11.92 -9.82 -4.47
N ASN A 175 -10.85 -10.06 -3.70
CA ASN A 175 -9.68 -10.81 -4.16
C ASN A 175 -9.75 -12.30 -3.74
N SER A 176 -10.91 -12.94 -3.84
CA SER A 176 -11.15 -14.30 -3.35
C SER A 176 -11.50 -15.34 -4.43
N THR A 177 -11.41 -14.96 -5.71
CA THR A 177 -11.77 -15.83 -6.85
C THR A 177 -10.56 -16.27 -7.67
N GLU A 178 -10.71 -17.31 -8.49
CA GLU A 178 -9.66 -17.73 -9.42
C GLU A 178 -9.36 -16.66 -10.49
N GLU A 179 -10.40 -16.02 -11.02
CA GLU A 179 -10.26 -14.89 -11.96
C GLU A 179 -9.45 -13.74 -11.35
N ALA A 180 -9.63 -13.48 -10.05
CA ALA A 180 -8.83 -12.49 -9.34
C ALA A 180 -7.33 -12.85 -9.32
N LEU A 181 -6.95 -14.12 -9.14
CA LEU A 181 -5.53 -14.53 -9.21
C LEU A 181 -4.93 -14.27 -10.59
N GLU A 182 -5.67 -14.58 -11.66
CA GLU A 182 -5.20 -14.31 -13.02
C GLU A 182 -5.02 -12.81 -13.27
N GLY A 183 -5.96 -11.98 -12.80
CA GLY A 183 -5.87 -10.53 -12.84
C GLY A 183 -4.63 -10.02 -12.09
N ILE A 184 -4.39 -10.53 -10.88
CA ILE A 184 -3.24 -10.20 -10.03
C ILE A 184 -1.92 -10.56 -10.73
N GLU A 185 -1.82 -11.73 -11.35
CA GLU A 185 -0.62 -12.14 -12.08
C GLU A 185 -0.34 -11.26 -13.31
N LYS A 186 -1.40 -10.84 -14.01
CA LYS A 186 -1.32 -9.94 -15.18
C LYS A 186 -0.82 -8.56 -14.77
N ILE A 187 -1.42 -7.95 -13.74
CA ILE A 187 -0.99 -6.63 -13.24
C ILE A 187 0.44 -6.67 -12.71
N THR A 188 0.80 -7.71 -11.97
CA THR A 188 2.14 -7.92 -11.43
C THR A 188 3.19 -7.96 -12.55
N ARG A 189 2.94 -8.77 -13.59
CA ARG A 189 3.86 -8.89 -14.73
C ARG A 189 4.04 -7.55 -15.45
N HIS A 190 2.95 -6.80 -15.62
CA HIS A 190 2.97 -5.52 -16.31
C HIS A 190 3.76 -4.46 -15.53
N VAL A 191 3.46 -4.29 -14.23
CA VAL A 191 4.13 -3.28 -13.41
C VAL A 191 5.62 -3.59 -13.22
N GLN A 192 5.99 -4.86 -13.07
CA GLN A 192 7.40 -5.23 -12.96
C GLN A 192 8.19 -4.94 -14.22
N ALA A 193 7.64 -5.29 -15.40
CA ALA A 193 8.27 -4.98 -16.67
C ALA A 193 8.44 -3.46 -16.85
N ARG A 194 7.46 -2.67 -16.40
CA ARG A 194 7.49 -1.21 -16.48
C ARG A 194 8.55 -0.60 -15.58
N VAL A 195 8.59 -0.98 -14.30
CA VAL A 195 9.50 -0.42 -13.30
C VAL A 195 10.95 -0.84 -13.54
N ALA A 196 11.19 -2.07 -14.00
CA ALA A 196 12.52 -2.56 -14.34
C ALA A 196 13.12 -1.85 -15.57
N GLY A 197 12.29 -1.36 -16.49
CA GLY A 197 12.72 -0.64 -17.70
C GLY A 197 13.06 0.84 -17.50
N GLN A 198 12.94 1.37 -16.29
CA GLN A 198 13.18 2.78 -15.97
C GLN A 198 14.48 2.97 -15.19
N SER A 199 15.21 4.04 -15.49
CA SER A 199 16.38 4.49 -14.70
C SER A 199 15.95 4.98 -13.30
N GLU A 200 16.91 5.14 -12.39
CA GLU A 200 16.65 5.70 -11.06
C GLU A 200 15.93 7.06 -11.13
N PHE A 201 15.00 7.26 -10.20
CA PHE A 201 14.14 8.46 -10.14
C PHE A 201 14.94 9.68 -9.70
N VAL A 202 14.65 10.83 -10.31
CA VAL A 202 15.34 12.09 -10.03
C VAL A 202 14.32 13.05 -9.42
N GLN A 203 14.48 13.34 -8.13
CA GLN A 203 13.73 14.39 -7.47
C GLN A 203 13.91 15.69 -8.27
N THR A 204 12.82 16.21 -8.80
CA THR A 204 12.85 17.43 -9.60
C THR A 204 12.65 18.59 -8.64
N ASP A 205 13.73 19.32 -8.35
CA ASP A 205 13.63 20.56 -7.58
C ASP A 205 12.73 21.53 -8.35
N SER A 206 11.57 21.87 -7.78
CA SER A 206 10.54 22.69 -8.41
C SER A 206 10.93 24.17 -8.62
N ASN A 207 12.23 24.50 -8.50
CA ASN A 207 12.77 25.85 -8.63
C ASN A 207 13.60 26.10 -9.90
N ASP A 208 13.88 25.09 -10.74
CA ASP A 208 14.59 25.30 -12.01
C ASP A 208 13.63 25.27 -13.21
N VAL A 209 12.88 26.36 -13.37
CA VAL A 209 12.38 26.77 -14.70
C VAL A 209 13.35 27.81 -15.25
N VAL A 210 14.48 27.33 -15.79
CA VAL A 210 15.25 28.10 -16.76
C VAL A 210 14.80 27.64 -18.13
N VAL A 211 14.02 28.48 -18.82
CA VAL A 211 13.79 28.32 -20.26
C VAL A 211 15.13 28.58 -20.96
N ALA A 212 15.89 27.52 -21.22
CA ALA A 212 17.08 27.58 -22.04
C ALA A 212 16.75 27.07 -23.45
N GLU A 213 16.71 28.02 -24.38
CA GLU A 213 16.71 27.79 -25.83
C GLU A 213 17.90 26.88 -26.21
N PRO A 214 17.75 25.90 -27.12
CA PRO A 214 18.81 24.94 -27.39
C PRO A 214 19.98 25.58 -28.14
N ALA A 215 21.05 25.91 -27.41
CA ALA A 215 22.36 26.17 -27.97
C ALA A 215 23.15 24.86 -28.14
N ALA A 216 23.87 24.76 -29.25
CA ALA A 216 24.62 23.57 -29.67
C ALA A 216 25.64 23.06 -28.62
N PRO A 217 25.89 21.74 -28.54
CA PRO A 217 26.64 21.14 -27.46
C PRO A 217 28.13 21.51 -27.52
N THR A 218 28.64 22.07 -26.43
CA THR A 218 30.08 22.18 -26.16
C THR A 218 30.40 21.31 -24.96
N VAL A 219 31.33 20.37 -25.10
CA VAL A 219 31.72 19.41 -24.05
C VAL A 219 32.69 20.07 -23.06
N PRO A 220 32.37 20.21 -21.76
CA PRO A 220 33.35 20.62 -20.76
C PRO A 220 34.11 19.39 -20.23
N ARG A 221 35.42 19.55 -20.05
CA ARG A 221 36.32 18.51 -19.51
C ARG A 221 36.37 18.67 -17.98
N VAL A 222 35.75 17.75 -17.25
CA VAL A 222 35.77 17.70 -15.77
C VAL A 222 37.13 17.19 -15.29
N THR A 223 37.66 17.77 -14.21
CA THR A 223 38.98 17.39 -13.65
C THR A 223 38.83 16.38 -12.50
N GLU A 224 39.84 15.53 -12.28
CA GLU A 224 39.85 14.45 -11.27
C GLU A 224 39.59 14.93 -9.81
N ARG A 225 39.72 16.23 -9.54
CA ARG A 225 39.41 16.83 -8.24
C ARG A 225 37.90 16.91 -7.99
N GLU A 226 37.11 17.20 -9.02
CA GLU A 226 35.64 17.29 -8.95
C GLU A 226 35.02 15.89 -8.78
N GLU A 227 35.62 14.86 -9.38
CA GLU A 227 35.23 13.45 -9.16
C GLU A 227 35.46 12.97 -7.72
N ARG A 228 36.55 13.43 -7.07
CA ARG A 228 36.84 13.09 -5.68
C ARG A 228 35.92 13.79 -4.69
N GLU A 229 35.55 15.05 -4.93
CA GLU A 229 34.59 15.79 -4.11
C GLU A 229 33.17 15.23 -4.28
N ALA A 230 32.79 14.79 -5.49
CA ALA A 230 31.52 14.10 -5.75
C ALA A 230 31.43 12.72 -5.05
N ARG A 231 32.51 11.92 -5.05
CA ARG A 231 32.55 10.63 -4.33
C ARG A 231 32.56 10.78 -2.80
N ALA A 232 33.11 11.88 -2.26
CA ALA A 232 33.10 12.13 -0.83
C ALA A 232 31.73 12.61 -0.32
N GLY A 233 30.96 13.33 -1.14
CA GLY A 233 29.59 13.77 -0.81
C GLY A 233 28.52 12.67 -0.93
N ALA A 234 28.74 11.68 -1.82
CA ALA A 234 27.76 10.62 -2.09
C ALA A 234 27.62 9.55 -0.98
N VAL A 235 28.50 9.54 0.03
CA VAL A 235 28.46 8.55 1.13
C VAL A 235 27.63 9.04 2.34
N ALA A 236 27.14 10.29 2.35
CA ALA A 236 26.50 10.88 3.52
C ALA A 236 25.01 11.28 3.37
N THR A 237 24.41 11.18 2.18
CA THR A 237 23.07 11.78 1.98
C THR A 237 22.23 10.93 1.02
N GLY A 238 21.36 10.10 1.58
CA GLY A 238 20.44 9.25 0.80
C GLY A 238 19.69 8.20 1.64
N ARG A 239 19.42 8.51 2.91
CA ARG A 239 18.53 7.73 3.79
C ARG A 239 17.84 8.68 4.74
N ARG A 240 16.70 9.22 4.31
CA ARG A 240 15.65 9.72 5.20
C ARG A 240 14.31 9.35 4.59
N ALA A 241 13.78 8.22 5.04
CA ALA A 241 12.34 8.04 5.09
C ALA A 241 11.78 9.25 5.86
N LEU A 242 10.83 9.95 5.26
CA LEU A 242 10.21 11.11 5.91
C LEU A 242 9.36 10.61 7.08
N ASP A 243 9.80 11.05 8.25
CA ASP A 243 9.13 11.01 9.54
C ASP A 243 7.71 11.56 9.38
N SER A 244 6.73 10.82 9.90
CA SER A 244 5.47 11.42 10.30
C SER A 244 5.78 12.40 11.44
N GLN A 245 5.60 13.70 11.19
CA GLN A 245 5.71 14.71 12.23
C GLN A 245 4.53 14.56 13.21
N MET A 246 4.64 13.63 14.15
CA MET A 246 3.86 13.68 15.38
C MET A 246 4.41 14.82 16.25
N HIS A 247 3.57 15.83 16.51
CA HIS A 247 3.84 16.81 17.55
C HIS A 247 4.03 16.12 18.92
N TYR A 248 5.23 16.26 19.48
CA TYR A 248 5.77 15.58 20.66
C TYR A 248 5.19 16.06 22.01
N THR A 249 4.04 16.72 22.04
CA THR A 249 3.48 17.29 23.28
C THR A 249 2.07 16.79 23.56
N GLN A 250 1.91 15.47 23.79
CA GLN A 250 0.85 14.91 24.64
C GLN A 250 1.05 13.39 24.85
N ARG A 251 2.21 13.02 25.40
CA ARG A 251 2.41 11.72 26.04
C ARG A 251 2.72 11.93 27.52
N LEU A 252 1.68 12.23 28.29
CA LEU A 252 1.71 12.06 29.74
C LEU A 252 0.31 11.67 30.21
N VAL A 253 0.27 10.79 31.23
CA VAL A 253 -0.92 10.30 31.98
C VAL A 253 -1.57 9.07 31.31
N LEU A 254 -1.52 7.81 31.78
CA LEU A 254 -1.23 7.21 33.10
C LEU A 254 -0.74 5.75 32.97
N PHE A 255 0.34 5.42 33.67
CA PHE A 255 0.62 4.08 34.20
C PHE A 255 0.36 4.12 35.71
N SER A 256 -0.72 3.47 36.16
CA SER A 256 -0.95 2.89 37.50
C SER A 256 -2.45 2.52 37.54
N LEU A 257 -2.87 1.27 37.67
CA LEU A 257 -2.74 0.50 38.89
C LEU A 257 -2.88 -0.99 38.57
N GLY A 258 -1.93 -1.80 39.04
CA GLY A 258 -2.10 -3.23 39.13
C GLY A 258 -2.85 -3.62 40.41
N SER A 259 -3.62 -4.70 40.28
CA SER A 259 -3.99 -5.70 41.28
C SER A 259 -5.25 -5.54 42.14
N PHE A 260 -5.91 -6.71 42.25
CA PHE A 260 -6.98 -7.18 43.14
C PHE A 260 -8.42 -6.74 42.82
N ILE A 261 -9.20 -7.67 42.25
CA ILE A 261 -10.29 -8.39 42.95
C ILE A 261 -10.40 -9.79 42.33
N THR A 262 -10.04 -10.79 43.13
CA THR A 262 -10.55 -12.17 43.03
C THR A 262 -12.00 -12.20 43.48
N GLY A 263 -12.89 -12.82 42.71
CA GLY A 263 -14.19 -13.26 43.24
C GLY A 263 -15.32 -13.29 42.23
N GLY A 264 -15.67 -14.51 41.81
CA GLY A 264 -17.06 -14.92 41.54
C GLY A 264 -17.76 -14.30 40.33
N LEU A 265 -17.95 -15.10 39.29
CA LEU A 265 -19.27 -15.65 38.92
C LEU A 265 -19.13 -16.36 37.57
N ALA A 266 -18.72 -17.63 37.66
CA ALA A 266 -19.18 -18.64 36.72
C ALA A 266 -20.67 -18.84 37.02
N TRP A 267 -21.55 -18.52 36.08
CA TRP A 267 -22.90 -19.08 35.95
C TRP A 267 -23.55 -18.46 34.73
N TRP A 268 -23.85 -19.30 33.74
CA TRP A 268 -24.94 -19.22 32.75
C TRP A 268 -24.50 -19.89 31.45
N PHE A 269 -24.40 -21.21 31.48
CA PHE A 269 -24.75 -22.06 30.35
C PHE A 269 -25.02 -23.47 30.91
N VAL A 270 -26.08 -24.09 30.40
CA VAL A 270 -26.60 -25.44 30.72
C VAL A 270 -27.67 -25.47 31.83
N SER A 271 -28.93 -25.34 31.43
CA SER A 271 -29.97 -26.33 31.76
C SER A 271 -31.26 -26.01 31.02
N ASP A 272 -31.47 -26.64 29.86
CA ASP A 272 -32.82 -26.87 29.32
C ASP A 272 -32.82 -28.23 28.63
N LEU A 273 -32.89 -29.28 29.44
CA LEU A 273 -33.26 -30.62 28.98
C LEU A 273 -33.93 -31.40 30.13
N LEU A 274 -35.26 -31.55 29.99
CA LEU A 274 -36.13 -32.67 30.42
C LEU A 274 -36.63 -32.69 31.90
N PRO A 275 -37.70 -33.45 32.24
CA PRO A 275 -39.12 -33.12 32.04
C PRO A 275 -40.00 -33.42 33.29
N SER A 276 -41.32 -33.29 33.11
CA SER A 276 -42.45 -33.91 33.87
C SER A 276 -42.71 -33.53 35.34
N LEU A 277 -43.82 -32.80 35.56
CA LEU A 277 -45.00 -33.27 36.29
C LEU A 277 -46.23 -32.41 35.91
#